data_AF-A0A8B8KBF8-F1
#
_entry.id   AF-A0A8B8KBF8-F1
#
_cell.length_a   1.000
_cell.length_b   1.000
_cell.length_c   1.000
_cell.angle_alpha   90.00
_cell.angle_beta   90.00
_cell.angle_gamma   90.00
#
_symmetry.space_group_name_H-M   'P 1'
#
loop_
_entity.id
_entity.type
_entity.pdbx_description
1 polymer ?
#
loop_
_entity_poly.entity_id
_entity_poly.type
_entity_poly.pdbx_seq_one_letter_code
_entity_poly.pdbx_strand_id
1 'polypeptide(L)'
;MAHTCSNFLVKWLVTALLIALLSGAKGAAICNIESTKLSLCYAAVTGKYPPKPTEKCCAVIRHANLPCLCRYKSVLPAVGINPTNALALPSRCGLKKTPPECRVT
;
A
#
# COMPACT_ATOMS: atom_id res chain seq x y z
N MET A 1 30.98 8.87 -42.13
CA MET A 1 29.61 9.12 -41.61
C MET A 1 29.36 8.32 -40.32
N ALA A 2 29.86 8.78 -39.16
CA ALA A 2 29.66 8.07 -37.88
C ALA A 2 29.03 8.97 -36.79
N HIS A 3 28.95 10.28 -37.03
CA HIS A 3 28.52 11.26 -36.03
C HIS A 3 26.99 11.34 -35.88
N THR A 4 26.23 10.96 -36.91
CA THR A 4 24.76 11.07 -36.91
C THR A 4 24.09 9.96 -36.10
N CYS A 5 24.70 8.78 -36.04
CA CYS A 5 24.14 7.61 -35.32
C CYS A 5 24.20 7.79 -33.80
N SER A 6 25.31 8.35 -33.29
CA SER A 6 25.53 8.59 -31.85
C SER A 6 24.57 9.62 -31.27
N ASN A 7 24.40 10.77 -31.94
CA ASN A 7 23.49 11.82 -31.47
C ASN A 7 22.02 11.38 -31.48
N PHE A 8 21.64 10.55 -32.46
CA PHE A 8 20.28 10.01 -32.53
C PHE A 8 20.03 9.00 -31.39
N LEU A 9 20.99 8.10 -31.15
CA LEU A 9 20.93 7.16 -30.03
C LEU A 9 20.85 7.88 -28.67
N VAL A 10 21.68 8.90 -28.45
CA VAL A 10 21.66 9.70 -27.21
C VAL A 10 20.31 10.40 -27.05
N LYS A 11 19.77 11.01 -28.10
CA LYS A 11 18.47 11.71 -28.06
C LYS A 11 17.31 10.74 -27.79
N TRP A 12 17.36 9.53 -28.34
CA TRP A 12 16.38 8.47 -28.06
C TRP A 12 16.46 7.97 -26.62
N LEU A 13 17.67 7.74 -26.09
CA LEU A 13 17.87 7.33 -24.70
C LEU A 13 17.37 8.39 -23.72
N VAL A 14 17.69 9.66 -23.97
CA VAL A 14 17.19 10.79 -23.15
C VAL A 14 15.66 10.87 -23.20
N THR A 15 15.07 10.71 -24.38
CA THR A 15 13.60 10.74 -24.54
C THR A 15 12.93 9.57 -23.81
N ALA A 16 13.48 8.36 -23.92
CA ALA A 16 12.97 7.18 -23.22
C ALA A 16 13.07 7.32 -21.69
N LEU A 17 14.17 7.89 -21.18
CA LEU A 17 14.35 8.17 -19.75
C LEU A 17 13.35 9.20 -19.24
N LEU A 18 13.09 10.27 -20.00
CA LEU A 18 12.08 11.28 -19.66
C LEU A 18 10.67 10.68 -19.60
N ILE A 19 10.32 9.78 -20.53
CA ILE A 19 9.03 9.09 -20.53
C ILE A 19 8.90 8.18 -19.31
N ALA A 20 9.97 7.45 -18.95
CA ALA A 20 9.98 6.57 -17.78
C ALA A 20 9.79 7.33 -16.45
N LEU A 21 10.31 8.55 -16.35
CA LEU A 21 10.13 9.43 -15.19
C LEU A 21 8.68 9.94 -15.06
N LEU A 22 7.98 10.12 -16.19
CA LEU A 22 6.58 10.56 -16.23
C LEU A 22 5.60 9.42 -15.93
N SER A 23 5.96 8.18 -16.26
CA SER A 23 5.24 7.00 -15.81
C SER A 23 5.49 6.78 -14.33
N GLY A 24 4.74 7.47 -13.47
CA GLY A 24 4.82 7.33 -12.02
C GLY A 24 4.86 5.85 -11.61
N ALA A 25 5.83 5.48 -10.79
CA ALA A 25 5.98 4.11 -10.30
C ALA A 25 4.73 3.72 -9.50
N LYS A 26 3.87 2.87 -10.10
CA LYS A 26 2.74 2.28 -9.37
C LYS A 26 3.32 1.33 -8.31
N GLY A 27 2.91 1.50 -7.05
CA GLY A 27 3.32 0.59 -5.99
C GLY A 27 2.90 -0.86 -6.28
N ALA A 28 3.68 -1.83 -5.82
CA ALA A 28 3.27 -3.23 -5.86
C ALA A 28 1.93 -3.42 -5.13
N ALA A 29 1.04 -4.23 -5.69
CA ALA A 29 -0.24 -4.52 -5.07
C ALA A 29 -0.06 -5.55 -3.94
N ILE A 30 -0.50 -5.21 -2.74
CA ILE A 30 -0.57 -6.10 -1.57
C ILE A 30 -2.04 -6.27 -1.24
N CYS A 31 -2.55 -7.51 -1.33
CA CYS A 31 -3.93 -7.82 -0.97
C CYS A 31 -4.99 -6.90 -1.61
N ASN A 32 -4.84 -6.63 -2.91
CA ASN A 32 -5.67 -5.69 -3.67
C ASN A 32 -5.57 -4.20 -3.25
N ILE A 33 -4.46 -3.82 -2.61
CA ILE A 33 -4.14 -2.44 -2.28
C ILE A 33 -2.80 -2.07 -2.89
N GLU A 34 -2.71 -0.92 -3.56
CA GLU A 34 -1.42 -0.36 -3.96
C GLU A 34 -0.58 -0.03 -2.71
N SER A 35 0.64 -0.58 -2.60
CA SER A 35 1.45 -0.50 -1.38
C SER A 35 1.64 0.93 -0.84
N THR A 36 1.76 1.92 -1.74
CA THR A 36 1.87 3.35 -1.43
C THR A 36 0.66 3.87 -0.64
N LYS A 37 -0.53 3.29 -0.83
CA LYS A 37 -1.78 3.71 -0.19
C LYS A 37 -1.95 3.19 1.24
N LEU A 38 -1.15 2.21 1.68
CA LEU A 38 -1.19 1.74 3.08
C LEU A 38 -0.74 2.83 4.06
N SER A 39 0.13 3.75 3.62
CA SER A 39 0.59 4.90 4.40
C SER A 39 -0.56 5.76 4.93
N LEU A 40 -1.66 5.86 4.17
CA LEU A 40 -2.88 6.60 4.54
C LEU A 40 -3.55 6.05 5.81
N CYS A 41 -3.29 4.78 6.14
CA CYS A 41 -3.85 4.09 7.30
C CYS A 41 -2.88 3.97 8.48
N TYR A 42 -1.61 4.33 8.31
CA TYR A 42 -0.56 4.07 9.30
C TYR A 42 -0.89 4.67 10.67
N ALA A 43 -1.36 5.92 10.71
CA ALA A 43 -1.73 6.59 11.96
C ALA A 43 -2.90 5.89 12.68
N ALA A 44 -3.82 5.26 11.96
CA ALA A 44 -4.99 4.59 12.54
C ALA A 44 -4.67 3.22 13.15
N VAL A 45 -3.47 2.68 12.90
CA VAL A 45 -3.04 1.35 13.36
C VAL A 45 -1.81 1.36 14.27
N THR A 46 -1.17 2.51 14.44
CA THR A 46 0.04 2.68 15.26
C THR A 46 -0.21 3.57 16.48
N GLY A 47 0.67 3.45 17.48
CA GLY A 47 0.56 4.16 18.74
C GLY A 47 -0.36 3.47 19.76
N LYS A 48 -0.31 3.98 21.01
CA LYS A 48 -1.09 3.44 22.14
C LYS A 48 -2.58 3.75 22.01
N TYR A 49 -2.91 4.93 21.48
CA TYR A 49 -4.28 5.41 21.27
C TYR A 49 -4.42 5.96 19.85
N PRO A 50 -4.49 5.09 18.82
CA PRO A 50 -4.61 5.53 17.44
C PRO A 50 -5.87 6.37 17.23
N PRO A 51 -5.80 7.48 16.47
CA PRO A 51 -6.97 8.27 16.11
C PRO A 51 -7.96 7.45 15.24
N LYS A 52 -9.15 8.03 15.04
CA LYS A 52 -10.12 7.50 14.08
C LYS A 52 -9.51 7.47 12.67
N PRO A 53 -9.80 6.43 11.86
CA PRO A 53 -9.32 6.38 10.49
C PRO A 53 -9.93 7.50 9.65
N THR A 54 -9.13 8.02 8.71
CA THR A 54 -9.62 8.97 7.72
C THR A 54 -10.51 8.27 6.70
N GLU A 55 -11.36 9.04 6.01
CA GLU A 55 -12.18 8.50 4.93
C GLU A 55 -11.33 7.86 3.82
N LYS A 56 -10.20 8.49 3.46
CA LYS A 56 -9.25 7.96 2.48
C LYS A 56 -8.67 6.61 2.90
N CYS A 57 -8.31 6.44 4.17
CA CYS A 57 -7.91 5.14 4.68
C CYS A 57 -9.05 4.12 4.58
N CYS A 58 -10.26 4.48 4.99
CA CYS A 58 -11.38 3.55 4.93
C CYS A 58 -11.76 3.17 3.50
N ALA A 59 -11.62 4.06 2.52
CA ALA A 59 -11.77 3.71 1.11
C ALA A 59 -10.79 2.61 0.70
N VAL A 60 -9.51 2.74 1.10
CA VAL A 60 -8.49 1.70 0.84
C VAL A 60 -8.88 0.36 1.48
N ILE A 61 -9.26 0.36 2.76
CA ILE A 61 -9.60 -0.87 3.49
C ILE A 61 -10.87 -1.54 2.94
N ARG A 62 -11.84 -0.77 2.44
CA ARG A 62 -13.06 -1.31 1.82
C ARG A 62 -12.80 -2.05 0.51
N HIS A 63 -11.74 -1.70 -0.22
CA HIS A 63 -11.32 -2.39 -1.44
C HIS A 63 -10.31 -3.52 -1.18
N ALA A 64 -9.85 -3.69 0.06
CA ALA A 64 -8.84 -4.66 0.41
C ALA A 64 -9.37 -6.10 0.41
N ASN A 65 -8.50 -7.04 0.07
CA ASN A 65 -8.71 -8.46 0.37
C ASN A 65 -8.35 -8.71 1.85
N LEU A 66 -9.35 -8.61 2.74
CA LEU A 66 -9.16 -8.79 4.19
C LEU A 66 -8.57 -10.17 4.56
N PRO A 67 -9.04 -11.32 4.01
CA PRO A 67 -8.40 -12.61 4.25
C PRO A 67 -6.90 -12.61 3.95
N CYS A 68 -6.48 -11.98 2.84
CA CYS A 68 -5.07 -11.83 2.50
C CYS A 68 -4.31 -10.98 3.52
N LEU A 69 -4.84 -9.82 3.93
CA LEU A 69 -4.19 -8.96 4.91
C LEU A 69 -3.98 -9.66 6.25
N CYS A 70 -4.91 -10.52 6.67
CA CYS A 70 -4.81 -11.21 7.94
C CYS A 70 -3.71 -12.27 8.00
N ARG A 71 -3.23 -12.75 6.84
CA ARG A 71 -2.03 -13.61 6.77
C ARG A 71 -0.76 -12.86 7.20
N TYR A 72 -0.75 -11.52 7.13
CA TYR A 72 0.38 -10.70 7.58
C TYR A 72 0.36 -10.42 9.09
N LYS A 73 -0.68 -10.85 9.82
CA LYS A 73 -0.84 -10.60 11.27
C LYS A 73 0.45 -10.87 12.07
N SER A 74 1.12 -11.99 11.79
CA SER A 74 2.33 -12.40 12.50
C SER A 74 3.57 -11.55 12.19
N VAL A 75 3.59 -10.85 11.05
CA VAL A 75 4.73 -9.99 10.66
C VAL A 75 4.53 -8.52 11.00
N LEU A 76 3.29 -8.10 11.33
CA LEU A 76 2.99 -6.72 11.74
C LEU A 76 3.86 -6.21 12.91
N PRO A 77 4.18 -7.01 13.95
CA PRO A 77 5.04 -6.54 15.03
C PRO A 77 6.46 -6.20 14.57
N ALA A 78 6.99 -6.89 13.57
CA ALA A 78 8.33 -6.63 13.03
C ALA A 78 8.45 -5.25 12.36
N VAL A 79 7.32 -4.66 11.96
CA VAL A 79 7.24 -3.30 11.40
C VAL A 79 6.61 -2.29 12.37
N GLY A 80 6.55 -2.62 13.66
CA GLY A 80 6.07 -1.72 14.71
C GLY A 80 4.54 -1.52 14.73
N ILE A 81 3.77 -2.38 14.05
CA ILE A 81 2.31 -2.31 14.02
C ILE A 81 1.73 -3.30 15.03
N ASN A 82 0.86 -2.82 15.91
CA ASN A 82 0.13 -3.69 16.83
C ASN A 82 -0.95 -4.48 16.06
N PRO A 83 -0.93 -5.82 16.08
CA PRO A 83 -1.88 -6.64 15.33
C PRO A 83 -3.34 -6.37 15.72
N THR A 84 -3.61 -6.11 17.00
CA THR A 84 -4.96 -5.80 17.49
C THR A 84 -5.49 -4.50 16.88
N ASN A 85 -4.64 -3.47 16.79
CA ASN A 85 -5.02 -2.20 16.16
C ASN A 85 -5.29 -2.37 14.67
N ALA A 86 -4.42 -3.10 13.97
CA ALA A 86 -4.57 -3.36 12.53
C ALA A 86 -5.84 -4.17 12.22
N LEU A 87 -6.13 -5.21 13.00
CA LEU A 87 -7.29 -6.07 12.80
C LEU A 87 -8.61 -5.41 13.26
N ALA A 88 -8.55 -4.38 14.09
CA ALA A 88 -9.72 -3.56 14.45
C ALA A 88 -10.07 -2.53 13.35
N LEU A 89 -9.14 -2.18 12.46
CA LEU A 89 -9.31 -1.15 11.45
C LEU A 89 -10.53 -1.38 10.52
N PRO A 90 -10.79 -2.60 10.01
CA PRO A 90 -11.97 -2.85 9.17
C PRO A 90 -13.29 -2.50 9.88
N SER A 91 -13.43 -2.89 11.15
CA SER A 91 -14.61 -2.57 11.97
C SER A 91 -14.77 -1.06 12.17
N ARG A 92 -13.67 -0.33 12.45
CA ARG A 92 -13.65 1.13 12.55
C ARG A 92 -14.03 1.84 11.25
N CYS A 93 -13.86 1.17 10.11
CA CYS A 93 -14.30 1.64 8.78
C CYS A 93 -15.72 1.20 8.38
N GLY A 94 -16.45 0.54 9.29
CA GLY A 94 -17.84 0.09 9.10
C GLY A 94 -17.99 -1.29 8.47
N LEU A 95 -16.91 -2.07 8.35
CA LEU A 95 -16.98 -3.44 7.81
C LEU A 95 -17.41 -4.39 8.93
N LYS A 96 -18.61 -4.95 8.81
CA LYS A 96 -19.23 -5.80 9.85
C LYS A 96 -18.70 -7.24 9.88
N LYS A 97 -17.97 -7.67 8.85
CA LYS A 97 -17.49 -9.06 8.71
C LYS A 97 -15.98 -9.11 8.95
N THR A 98 -15.58 -9.81 10.00
CA THR A 98 -14.19 -10.18 10.25
C THR A 98 -13.95 -11.59 9.71
N PRO A 99 -13.06 -11.77 8.72
CA PRO A 99 -12.70 -13.11 8.23
C PRO A 99 -12.14 -14.01 9.35
N PRO A 100 -12.30 -15.34 9.25
CA PRO A 100 -11.74 -16.28 10.23
C PRO A 100 -10.22 -16.17 10.38
N GLU A 101 -9.51 -15.92 9.27
CA GLU A 101 -8.05 -15.66 9.24
C GLU A 101 -7.61 -14.50 10.14
N CYS A 102 -8.53 -13.59 10.46
CA CYS A 102 -8.29 -12.39 11.24
C CYS A 102 -8.60 -12.59 12.73
N ARG A 103 -9.08 -13.76 13.14
CA ARG A 103 -9.42 -14.00 14.55
C ARG A 103 -8.17 -13.92 15.41
N VAL A 104 -8.28 -13.20 16.51
CA VAL A 104 -7.27 -13.17 17.57
C VAL A 104 -7.69 -14.25 18.55
N THR A 105 -7.10 -15.44 18.41
CA THR A 105 -7.20 -16.51 19.41
C THR A 105 -6.40 -16.15 20.64
#